data_AF-A0A368TFC8-F1
#
_entry.id   AF-A0A368TFC8-F1
#
_cell.length_a   1.000
_cell.length_b   1.000
_cell.length_c   1.000
_cell.angle_alpha   90.00
_cell.angle_beta   90.00
_cell.angle_gamma   90.00
#
_symmetry.space_group_name_H-M   'P 1'
#
loop_
_entity.id
_entity.type
_entity.pdbx_description
1 polymer ?
#
loop_
_entity_poly.entity_id
_entity_poly.type
_entity_poly.pdbx_seq_one_letter_code
_entity_poly.pdbx_strand_id
1 'polypeptide(L)'
;MLWREEHLLAILKAGKLSTSEVVARADMSKATTLKYLEGLKGRGLVDCEMVGPTKLWSLPGESKEIAPAQFEQDAIKDFISVAREIFKLFEEFEAVTGKRLMISINKAGININIDSVT
;
A
#
# COMPACT_ATOMS: atom_id res chain seq x y z
N MET A 1 -18.95 -16.04 -13.10
CA MET A 1 -18.40 -14.68 -12.97
C MET A 1 -17.69 -14.37 -14.28
N LEU A 2 -17.65 -13.11 -14.74
CA LEU A 2 -16.92 -12.78 -15.99
C LEU A 2 -15.43 -12.60 -15.71
N TRP A 3 -14.55 -12.92 -16.67
CA TRP A 3 -13.09 -12.76 -16.48
C TRP A 3 -12.69 -11.35 -16.02
N ARG A 4 -13.40 -10.31 -16.49
CA ARG A 4 -13.18 -8.91 -16.09
C ARG A 4 -13.51 -8.66 -14.63
N GLU A 5 -14.53 -9.33 -14.11
CA GLU A 5 -14.93 -9.23 -12.71
C GLU A 5 -13.90 -9.92 -11.81
N GLU A 6 -13.44 -11.12 -12.20
CA GLU A 6 -12.38 -11.85 -11.51
C GLU A 6 -11.07 -11.09 -11.49
N HIS A 7 -10.72 -10.46 -12.63
CA HIS A 7 -9.53 -9.62 -12.74
C HIS A 7 -9.60 -8.39 -11.83
N LEU A 8 -10.75 -7.72 -11.73
CA LEU A 8 -10.92 -6.59 -10.80
C LEU A 8 -10.83 -7.01 -9.33
N LEU A 9 -11.42 -8.16 -8.96
CA LEU A 9 -11.24 -8.71 -7.63
C LEU A 9 -9.76 -9.02 -7.33
N ALA A 10 -9.03 -9.57 -8.30
CA ALA A 10 -7.60 -9.84 -8.15
C ALA A 10 -6.78 -8.57 -7.95
N ILE A 11 -7.10 -7.48 -8.67
CA ILE A 11 -6.47 -6.16 -8.47
C ILE A 11 -6.73 -5.65 -7.04
N LEU A 12 -7.97 -5.79 -6.54
CA LEU A 12 -8.35 -5.31 -5.21
C LEU A 12 -7.80 -6.16 -4.06
N LYS A 13 -7.24 -7.35 -4.31
CA LYS A 13 -6.47 -8.09 -3.30
C LYS A 13 -5.20 -7.35 -2.85
N ALA A 14 -4.72 -6.37 -3.63
CA ALA A 14 -3.62 -5.50 -3.24
C ALA A 14 -4.04 -4.46 -2.16
N GLY A 15 -5.32 -4.48 -1.76
CA GLY A 15 -5.90 -3.59 -0.77
C GLY A 15 -6.74 -2.48 -1.40
N LYS A 16 -6.95 -1.43 -0.62
CA LYS A 16 -7.79 -0.28 -0.99
C LYS A 16 -7.12 0.59 -2.06
N LEU A 17 -7.79 0.79 -3.20
CA LEU A 17 -7.25 1.49 -4.36
C LEU A 17 -8.18 2.59 -4.86
N SER A 18 -7.62 3.70 -5.32
CA SER A 18 -8.40 4.74 -6.02
C SER A 18 -8.89 4.27 -7.39
N THR A 19 -9.94 4.92 -7.90
CA THR A 19 -10.43 4.66 -9.27
C THR A 19 -9.32 4.76 -10.32
N SER A 20 -8.42 5.74 -10.23
CA SER A 20 -7.27 5.88 -11.14
C SER A 20 -6.31 4.71 -11.05
N GLU A 21 -6.07 4.20 -9.84
CA GLU A 21 -5.17 3.08 -9.58
C GLU A 21 -5.74 1.75 -10.07
N VAL A 22 -7.04 1.53 -9.91
CA VAL A 22 -7.70 0.35 -10.45
C VAL A 22 -7.69 0.41 -11.98
N VAL A 23 -8.01 1.57 -12.58
CA VAL A 23 -7.99 1.75 -14.04
C VAL A 23 -6.60 1.57 -14.64
N ALA A 24 -5.55 2.05 -13.96
CA ALA A 24 -4.17 1.90 -14.44
C ALA A 24 -3.68 0.44 -14.45
N ARG A 25 -4.27 -0.42 -13.61
CA ARG A 25 -3.94 -1.85 -13.50
C ARG A 25 -4.91 -2.75 -14.25
N ALA A 26 -6.08 -2.21 -14.60
CA ALA A 26 -7.10 -2.94 -15.31
C ALA A 26 -6.79 -2.88 -16.81
N ASP A 27 -6.77 -4.05 -17.46
CA ASP A 27 -6.64 -4.15 -18.92
C ASP A 27 -7.95 -3.78 -19.65
N MET A 28 -8.54 -2.63 -19.29
CA MET A 28 -9.81 -2.15 -19.85
C MET A 28 -9.99 -0.64 -19.72
N SER A 29 -10.93 -0.07 -20.48
CA SER A 29 -11.22 1.36 -20.43
C SER A 29 -11.81 1.79 -19.09
N LYS A 30 -11.58 3.05 -18.67
CA LYS A 30 -12.15 3.63 -17.44
C LYS A 30 -13.65 3.40 -17.30
N ALA A 31 -14.42 3.61 -18.37
CA ALA A 31 -15.86 3.42 -18.37
C ALA A 31 -16.25 1.95 -18.14
N THR A 32 -15.50 1.04 -18.76
CA THR A 32 -15.68 -0.41 -18.58
C THR A 32 -15.34 -0.84 -17.15
N THR A 33 -14.19 -0.40 -16.62
CA THR A 33 -13.77 -0.68 -15.23
C THR A 33 -14.84 -0.26 -14.23
N LEU A 34 -15.34 0.97 -14.34
CA LEU A 34 -16.36 1.50 -13.46
C LEU A 34 -17.69 0.74 -13.55
N LYS A 35 -18.12 0.37 -14.77
CA LYS A 35 -19.32 -0.44 -14.96
C LYS A 35 -19.25 -1.76 -14.19
N TYR A 36 -18.11 -2.45 -14.27
CA TYR A 36 -17.93 -3.72 -13.57
C TYR A 36 -17.76 -3.55 -12.06
N LEU A 37 -17.03 -2.52 -11.60
CA LEU A 37 -16.89 -2.20 -10.18
C LEU A 37 -18.24 -1.88 -9.52
N GLU A 38 -19.07 -1.06 -10.15
CA GLU A 38 -20.42 -0.76 -9.63
C GLU A 38 -21.32 -2.01 -9.63
N GLY A 39 -21.19 -2.89 -10.64
CA GLY A 39 -21.88 -4.19 -10.66
C GLY A 39 -21.40 -5.18 -9.59
N LEU A 40 -20.10 -5.16 -9.24
CA LEU A 40 -19.54 -5.93 -8.12
C LEU A 40 -20.00 -5.38 -6.78
N LYS A 41 -20.01 -4.05 -6.63
CA LYS A 41 -20.53 -3.36 -5.45
C LYS A 41 -22.02 -3.65 -5.22
N GLY A 42 -22.84 -3.62 -6.27
CA GLY A 42 -24.26 -3.98 -6.18
C GLY A 42 -24.51 -5.42 -5.72
N ARG A 43 -23.51 -6.30 -5.84
CA ARG A 43 -23.54 -7.69 -5.34
C ARG A 43 -22.85 -7.88 -4.00
N GLY A 44 -22.32 -6.81 -3.38
CA GLY A 44 -21.59 -6.88 -2.12
C GLY A 44 -20.24 -7.60 -2.22
N LEU A 45 -19.64 -7.68 -3.42
CA LEU A 45 -18.34 -8.32 -3.64
C LEU A 45 -17.17 -7.33 -3.58
N VAL A 46 -17.46 -6.03 -3.54
CA VAL A 46 -16.51 -4.92 -3.49
C VAL A 46 -17.18 -3.79 -2.71
N ASP A 47 -16.43 -3.11 -1.85
CA ASP A 47 -16.85 -1.89 -1.18
C ASP A 47 -16.31 -0.64 -1.89
N CYS A 48 -17.02 0.47 -1.72
CA CYS A 48 -16.58 1.77 -2.22
C CYS A 48 -16.85 2.84 -1.17
N GLU A 49 -15.78 3.49 -0.72
CA GLU A 49 -15.84 4.65 0.16
C GLU A 49 -15.43 5.93 -0.58
N MET A 50 -15.89 7.06 -0.04
CA MET A 50 -15.51 8.39 -0.52
C MET A 50 -14.52 9.02 0.47
N VAL A 51 -13.32 9.35 0.00
CA VAL A 51 -12.34 10.15 0.75
C VAL A 51 -12.16 11.48 0.00
N GLY A 52 -12.87 12.51 0.46
CA GLY A 52 -13.02 13.77 -0.27
C GLY A 52 -13.66 13.54 -1.65
N PRO A 53 -13.07 14.02 -2.76
CA PRO A 53 -13.58 13.78 -4.11
C PRO A 53 -13.22 12.39 -4.66
N THR A 54 -12.45 11.58 -3.94
CA THR A 54 -11.88 10.33 -4.45
C THR A 54 -12.70 9.11 -4.02
N LYS A 55 -13.11 8.30 -5.00
CA LYS A 55 -13.64 6.94 -4.76
C LYS A 55 -12.50 5.97 -4.52
N LEU A 56 -12.49 5.34 -3.35
CA LEU A 56 -11.63 4.22 -2.99
C LEU A 56 -12.43 2.92 -3.03
N TRP A 57 -11.86 1.90 -3.64
CA TRP A 57 -12.45 0.58 -3.86
C TRP A 57 -11.66 -0.46 -3.08
N SER A 58 -12.33 -1.44 -2.46
CA SER A 58 -11.69 -2.51 -1.67
C SER A 58 -12.54 -3.76 -1.64
N LEU A 59 -11.99 -4.89 -1.16
CA LEU A 59 -12.80 -6.07 -0.90
C LEU A 59 -13.66 -5.86 0.37
N PRO A 60 -14.82 -6.55 0.50
CA PRO A 60 -15.69 -6.43 1.66
C PRO A 60 -14.97 -6.82 2.94
N GLY A 61 -15.08 -5.97 3.98
CA GLY A 61 -14.40 -6.21 5.26
C GLY A 61 -12.93 -5.82 5.29
N GLU A 62 -12.36 -5.26 4.21
CA GLU A 62 -11.12 -4.49 4.26
C GLU A 62 -11.36 -3.07 4.80
N SER A 63 -11.95 -2.98 5.99
CA SER A 63 -11.96 -1.78 6.82
C SER A 63 -10.68 -1.70 7.66
N LYS A 64 -9.53 -1.89 7.02
CA LYS A 64 -8.27 -1.42 7.57
C LYS A 64 -7.95 -0.11 6.90
N GLU A 65 -7.64 0.89 7.74
CA GLU A 65 -6.98 2.12 7.35
C GLU A 65 -5.92 1.84 6.29
N ILE A 66 -5.57 2.87 5.50
CA ILE A 66 -4.47 2.83 4.54
C ILE A 66 -3.19 2.46 5.30
N ALA A 67 -2.99 1.16 5.57
CA ALA A 67 -1.69 0.58 5.74
C ALA A 67 -1.07 0.80 4.37
N PRO A 68 0.05 1.55 4.28
CA PRO A 68 0.77 1.66 3.02
C PRO A 68 0.91 0.25 2.50
N ALA A 69 0.50 0.05 1.24
CA ALA A 69 0.50 -1.24 0.57
C ALA A 69 1.64 -2.07 1.14
N GLN A 70 1.34 -3.22 1.72
CA GLN A 70 2.36 -4.23 1.95
C GLN A 70 2.85 -4.63 0.54
N PHE A 71 3.65 -3.75 -0.07
CA PHE A 71 4.78 -4.16 -0.87
C PHE A 71 5.37 -5.32 -0.11
N GLU A 72 5.40 -6.49 -0.74
CA GLU A 72 5.99 -7.69 -0.18
C GLU A 72 7.35 -7.28 0.39
N GLN A 73 7.42 -7.08 1.71
CA GLN A 73 8.61 -6.55 2.38
C GLN A 73 9.80 -7.48 2.13
N ASP A 74 9.50 -8.74 1.86
CA ASP A 74 10.48 -9.77 1.52
C ASP A 74 11.04 -9.60 0.11
N ALA A 75 10.25 -9.18 -0.89
CA ALA A 75 10.77 -8.92 -2.24
C ALA A 75 11.73 -7.71 -2.26
N ILE A 76 11.50 -6.70 -1.42
CA ILE A 76 12.37 -5.53 -1.31
C ILE A 76 13.73 -5.88 -0.68
N LYS A 77 13.78 -6.86 0.24
CA LYS A 77 15.05 -7.30 0.86
C LYS A 77 16.05 -7.81 -0.17
N ASP A 78 15.59 -8.37 -1.28
CA ASP A 78 16.46 -8.85 -2.36
C ASP A 78 17.09 -7.72 -3.18
N PHE A 79 16.51 -6.51 -3.16
CA PHE A 79 17.01 -5.33 -3.87
C PHE A 79 17.74 -4.32 -2.98
N ILE A 80 17.60 -4.45 -1.65
CA ILE A 80 18.20 -3.54 -0.69
C ILE A 80 19.25 -4.28 0.14
N SER A 81 20.52 -3.98 -0.14
CA SER A 81 21.63 -4.35 0.74
C SER A 81 21.95 -3.20 1.68
N VAL A 82 21.87 -3.47 2.99
CA VAL A 82 22.30 -2.53 4.04
C VAL A 82 23.64 -3.01 4.57
N ALA A 83 24.67 -2.15 4.47
CA ALA A 83 25.99 -2.45 5.00
C ALA A 83 25.94 -2.70 6.52
N ARG A 84 26.71 -3.68 7.01
CA ARG A 84 26.67 -4.10 8.42
C ARG A 84 27.07 -2.96 9.37
N GLU A 85 27.91 -2.07 8.87
CA GLU A 85 28.39 -0.85 9.53
C GLU A 85 27.25 0.10 9.88
N ILE A 86 26.16 0.13 9.09
CA ILE A 86 24.99 0.97 9.37
C ILE A 86 24.26 0.49 10.63
N PHE A 87 24.18 -0.82 10.86
CA PHE A 87 23.58 -1.35 12.09
C PHE A 87 24.40 -0.99 13.33
N LYS A 88 25.74 -1.06 13.24
CA LYS A 88 26.62 -0.61 14.33
C LYS A 88 26.43 0.88 14.63
N LEU A 89 26.29 1.70 13.61
CA LEU A 89 26.03 3.13 13.78
C LEU A 89 24.71 3.39 14.53
N PHE A 90 23.66 2.60 14.29
CA PHE A 90 22.40 2.72 15.02
C PHE A 90 22.57 2.35 16.50
N GLU A 91 23.27 1.26 16.79
CA GLU A 91 23.56 0.83 18.16
C GLU A 91 24.40 1.89 18.91
N GLU A 92 25.45 2.42 18.28
CA GLU A 92 26.28 3.48 18.87
C GLU A 92 25.49 4.76 19.11
N PHE A 93 24.66 5.18 18.15
CA PHE A 93 23.83 6.38 18.29
C PHE A 93 22.85 6.25 19.46
N GLU A 94 22.17 5.11 19.59
CA GLU A 94 21.23 4.85 20.67
C GLU A 94 21.95 4.79 22.02
N ALA A 95 23.11 4.13 22.10
CA ALA A 95 23.91 4.05 23.31
C ALA A 95 24.39 5.44 23.81
N VAL A 96 24.73 6.35 22.89
CA VAL A 96 25.20 7.71 23.23
C VAL A 96 24.04 8.64 23.57
N THR A 97 22.92 8.53 22.87
CA THR A 97 21.84 9.53 22.92
C THR A 97 20.61 9.10 23.71
N GLY A 98 20.45 7.81 23.98
CA GLY A 98 19.20 7.23 24.51
C GLY A 98 18.01 7.35 23.54
N LYS A 99 18.28 7.63 22.27
CA LYS A 99 17.26 7.84 21.24
C LYS A 99 17.46 6.86 20.09
N ARG A 100 16.35 6.39 19.54
CA ARG A 100 16.32 5.48 18.42
C ARG A 100 16.43 6.23 17.10
N LEU A 101 17.42 5.87 16.28
CA LEU A 101 17.56 6.37 14.92
C LEU A 101 16.82 5.43 13.95
N MET A 102 15.97 5.99 13.10
CA MET A 102 15.24 5.25 12.07
C MET A 102 15.49 5.85 10.69
N ILE A 103 15.82 5.00 9.72
CA ILE A 103 15.89 5.38 8.31
C ILE A 103 14.70 4.77 7.58
N SER A 104 13.97 5.60 6.85
CA SER A 104 12.84 5.18 6.01
C SER A 104 13.06 5.64 4.57
N ILE A 105 12.83 4.74 3.61
CA ILE A 105 12.95 5.02 2.19
C ILE A 105 11.56 4.97 1.58
N ASN A 106 11.13 6.04 0.93
CA ASN A 106 9.83 6.15 0.28
C ASN A 106 9.95 6.87 -1.07
N LYS A 107 8.82 7.13 -1.74
CA LYS A 107 8.79 7.84 -3.03
C LYS A 107 9.37 9.27 -2.97
N ALA A 108 9.41 9.89 -1.80
CA ALA A 108 10.01 11.20 -1.58
C ALA A 108 11.52 11.13 -1.32
N GLY A 109 12.10 9.93 -1.23
CA GLY A 109 13.53 9.72 -1.01
C GLY A 109 13.84 9.06 0.33
N ILE A 110 15.01 9.39 0.88
CA ILE A 110 15.52 8.84 2.15
C ILE A 110 15.21 9.83 3.28
N ASN A 111 14.55 9.36 4.32
CA ASN A 111 14.21 10.14 5.50
C ASN A 111 14.85 9.53 6.75
N ILE A 112 15.43 10.37 7.59
CA ILE A 112 16.08 9.99 8.85
C ILE A 112 15.29 10.62 10.00
N ASN A 113 14.79 9.79 10.90
CA ASN A 113 13.97 10.20 12.03
C ASN A 113 14.60 9.74 13.35
N ILE A 114 14.37 10.50 14.42
CA ILE A 114 14.88 10.21 15.76
C ILE A 114 13.71 10.18 16.73
N ASP A 115 13.54 9.07 17.43
CA ASP A 115 12.51 8.88 18.45
C ASP A 115 13.11 8.65 19.83
N SER A 116 12.40 9.02 20.89
CA SER A 116 12.81 8.69 22.26
C SER A 116 12.56 7.20 22.53
N VAL A 117 13.53 6.52 23.16
CA VAL A 117 13.32 5.15 23.65
C VAL A 117 12.49 5.24 24.94
N THR A 118 11.20 4.89 24.88
CA THR A 118 10.35 4.67 26.06
C THR A 118 10.67 3.37 26.77
#